data_AF-B4QM84-F1
#
_entry.id   AF-B4QM84-F1
#
_cell.length_a   1.000
_cell.length_b   1.000
_cell.length_c   1.000
_cell.angle_alpha   90.00
_cell.angle_beta   90.00
_cell.angle_gamma   90.00
#
_symmetry.space_group_name_H-M   'P 1'
#
loop_
_entity.id
_entity.type
_entity.pdbx_description
1 polymer ?
#
loop_
_entity_poly.entity_id
_entity_poly.type
_entity_poly.pdbx_seq_one_letter_code
_entity_poly.pdbx_strand_id
1 'polypeptide(L)'
;MQRQLLFLGFLLANLVTFSQAECNICSSESNVACVSKNQYQNCSANAIPTGTVYTCPNKTFCTGLPEKCTSNEAVASCNECRKCDGIIPFACTSPTTFALCNAVNEIASTEYPCLTGEVCLSQIGNPCVASPNGTSASCSYYALIDDLCIQKSSTGRFPYPNDLSCLK
;
A
#
# COMPACT_ATOMS: atom_id res chain seq x y z
N MET A 1 -24.77 22.72 -32.00
CA MET A 1 -23.53 23.12 -31.30
C MET A 1 -23.55 22.81 -29.79
N GLN A 2 -24.66 22.99 -29.07
CA GLN A 2 -24.75 22.76 -27.61
C GLN A 2 -24.58 21.29 -27.17
N ARG A 3 -25.02 20.30 -27.97
CA ARG A 3 -24.80 18.86 -27.69
C ARG A 3 -23.33 18.44 -27.77
N GLN A 4 -22.53 19.06 -28.64
CA GLN A 4 -21.11 18.72 -28.78
C GLN A 4 -20.27 19.24 -27.61
N LEU A 5 -20.63 20.41 -27.05
CA LEU A 5 -20.01 20.97 -25.85
C LEU A 5 -20.30 20.11 -24.60
N LEU A 6 -21.51 19.54 -24.49
CA LEU A 6 -21.86 18.63 -23.39
C LEU A 6 -21.09 17.30 -23.46
N PHE A 7 -20.91 16.74 -24.67
CA PHE A 7 -20.11 15.53 -24.86
C PHE A 7 -18.61 15.76 -24.59
N LEU A 8 -18.06 16.91 -25.01
CA LEU A 8 -16.66 17.26 -24.69
C LEU A 8 -16.45 17.46 -23.19
N GLY A 9 -17.40 18.12 -22.51
CA GLY A 9 -17.34 18.33 -21.05
C GLY A 9 -17.42 17.03 -20.26
N PHE A 10 -18.23 16.06 -20.70
CA PHE A 10 -18.34 14.75 -20.05
C PHE A 10 -17.08 13.88 -20.28
N LEU A 11 -16.44 13.99 -21.44
CA LEU A 11 -15.17 13.31 -21.73
C LEU A 11 -14.01 13.87 -20.91
N LEU A 12 -13.96 15.19 -20.67
CA LEU A 12 -12.91 15.82 -19.85
C LEU A 12 -13.06 15.54 -18.35
N ALA A 13 -14.29 15.31 -17.85
CA ALA A 13 -14.54 15.06 -16.43
C ALA A 13 -14.12 13.65 -15.94
N ASN A 14 -13.91 12.70 -16.85
CA ASN A 14 -13.54 11.32 -16.50
C ASN A 14 -12.02 11.07 -16.49
N LEU A 15 -11.18 12.08 -16.76
CA LEU A 15 -9.72 11.90 -16.82
C LEU A 15 -8.99 12.02 -15.47
N VAL A 16 -9.68 12.33 -14.37
CA VAL A 16 -9.06 12.36 -13.04
C VAL A 16 -9.44 11.10 -12.28
N THR A 17 -9.00 9.95 -12.77
CA THR A 17 -8.79 8.82 -11.88
C THR A 17 -7.60 9.19 -11.00
N PHE A 18 -7.85 9.60 -9.76
CA PHE A 18 -6.81 9.60 -8.75
C PHE A 18 -6.31 8.17 -8.65
N SER A 19 -5.19 7.86 -9.30
CA SER A 19 -4.48 6.62 -9.06
C SER A 19 -4.02 6.70 -7.62
N GLN A 20 -4.78 6.04 -6.74
CA GLN A 20 -4.30 5.78 -5.39
C GLN A 20 -2.97 5.06 -5.57
N ALA A 21 -1.90 5.68 -5.09
CA ALA A 21 -0.58 5.18 -5.38
C ALA A 21 -0.40 3.83 -4.68
N GLU A 22 -0.20 2.80 -5.49
CA GLU A 22 -0.20 1.42 -5.06
C GLU A 22 1.05 1.12 -4.20
N CYS A 23 0.87 0.19 -3.26
CA CYS A 23 1.91 -0.16 -2.32
C CYS A 23 3.02 -0.97 -2.99
N ASN A 24 4.27 -0.69 -2.62
CA ASN A 24 5.49 -1.29 -3.17
C ASN A 24 5.66 -1.10 -4.69
N ILE A 25 4.91 -0.20 -5.33
CA ILE A 25 5.02 0.12 -6.77
C ILE A 25 5.84 1.39 -6.95
N CYS A 26 6.78 1.33 -7.89
CA CYS A 26 7.62 2.45 -8.25
C CYS A 26 6.83 3.53 -8.99
N SER A 27 6.73 4.71 -8.40
CA SER A 27 6.13 5.87 -9.06
C SER A 27 7.00 6.35 -10.22
N SER A 28 6.37 6.61 -11.37
CA SER A 28 7.01 7.28 -12.51
C SER A 28 7.39 8.73 -12.22
N GLU A 29 6.66 9.38 -11.31
CA GLU A 29 6.81 10.81 -10.99
C GLU A 29 7.97 11.06 -10.01
N SER A 30 8.08 10.22 -8.98
CA SER A 30 9.01 10.45 -7.87
C SER A 30 10.14 9.44 -7.79
N ASN A 31 10.11 8.39 -8.62
CA ASN A 31 11.07 7.28 -8.65
C ASN A 31 11.25 6.60 -7.27
N VAL A 32 10.21 6.64 -6.45
CA VAL A 32 10.15 5.92 -5.16
C VAL A 32 8.98 4.98 -5.16
N ALA A 33 9.12 3.89 -4.41
CA ALA A 33 8.04 2.99 -4.06
C ALA A 33 7.72 3.16 -2.60
N CYS A 34 6.46 3.46 -2.28
CA CYS A 34 6.00 3.48 -0.91
C CYS A 34 5.96 2.05 -0.39
N VAL A 35 6.71 1.78 0.66
CA VAL A 35 6.77 0.45 1.25
C VAL A 35 6.00 0.39 2.55
N SER A 36 5.51 1.50 3.11
CA SER A 36 4.53 1.57 4.20
C SER A 36 3.76 2.90 4.10
N LYS A 37 2.83 3.16 5.02
CA LYS A 37 2.12 4.45 5.10
C LYS A 37 3.08 5.64 5.27
N ASN A 38 4.25 5.45 5.88
CA ASN A 38 5.23 6.50 6.17
C ASN A 38 6.65 6.18 5.68
N GLN A 39 6.87 5.09 4.95
CA GLN A 39 8.19 4.66 4.48
C GLN A 39 8.21 4.43 2.98
N TYR A 40 9.37 4.68 2.39
CA TYR A 40 9.60 4.49 0.96
C TYR A 40 10.98 3.90 0.69
N GLN A 41 11.14 3.31 -0.50
CA GLN A 41 12.43 2.91 -1.04
C GLN A 41 12.62 3.59 -2.40
N ASN A 42 13.88 3.79 -2.79
CA ASN A 42 14.17 4.26 -4.15
C ASN A 42 13.99 3.12 -5.14
N CYS A 43 13.71 3.48 -6.38
CA CYS A 43 13.59 2.52 -7.46
C CYS A 43 14.89 2.42 -8.25
N SER A 44 15.19 1.23 -8.74
CA SER A 44 16.23 1.04 -9.75
C SER A 44 15.77 1.55 -11.12
N ALA A 45 16.70 1.59 -12.07
CA ALA A 45 16.43 1.89 -13.48
C ALA A 45 15.36 0.96 -14.11
N ASN A 46 15.12 -0.23 -13.53
CA ASN A 46 14.11 -1.17 -14.01
C ASN A 46 12.75 -1.03 -13.29
N ALA A 47 12.51 0.08 -12.59
CA ALA A 47 11.29 0.31 -11.79
C ALA A 47 11.05 -0.76 -10.70
N ILE A 48 12.13 -1.34 -10.18
CA ILE A 48 12.09 -2.28 -9.06
C ILE A 48 12.49 -1.53 -7.79
N PRO A 49 11.70 -1.57 -6.69
CA PRO A 49 12.10 -1.03 -5.40
C PRO A 49 13.37 -1.71 -4.90
N THR A 50 14.39 -0.94 -4.54
CA THR A 50 15.67 -1.50 -4.10
C THR A 50 16.43 -0.55 -3.18
N GLY A 51 17.27 -1.13 -2.32
CA GLY A 51 18.16 -0.39 -1.44
C GLY A 51 17.54 -0.07 -0.09
N THR A 52 17.98 1.04 0.50
CA THR A 52 17.62 1.44 1.86
C THR A 52 16.19 1.94 1.94
N VAL A 53 15.48 1.57 3.02
CA VAL A 53 14.19 2.14 3.39
C VAL A 53 14.39 3.49 4.07
N TYR A 54 13.71 4.50 3.55
CA TYR A 54 13.65 5.84 4.11
C TYR A 54 12.31 6.05 4.81
N THR A 55 12.34 6.76 5.93
CA THR A 55 11.12 7.15 6.66
C THR A 55 10.80 8.61 6.33
N CYS A 56 9.56 8.87 5.96
CA CYS A 56 9.05 10.21 5.75
C CYS A 56 9.09 11.02 7.06
N PRO A 57 9.26 12.35 6.99
CA PRO A 57 9.23 13.22 8.16
C PRO A 57 7.99 13.03 9.04
N ASN A 58 8.08 13.41 10.32
CA ASN A 58 7.01 13.22 11.29
C ASN A 58 5.66 13.79 10.80
N LYS A 59 4.58 13.00 10.93
CA LYS A 59 3.21 13.32 10.46
C LYS A 59 3.07 13.48 8.95
N THR A 60 3.96 12.91 8.16
CA THR A 60 3.82 12.83 6.70
C THR A 60 3.71 11.38 6.25
N PHE A 61 3.01 11.19 5.15
CA PHE A 61 2.70 9.92 4.55
C PHE A 61 3.47 9.77 3.24
N CYS A 62 3.84 8.54 2.92
CA CYS A 62 4.44 8.27 1.62
C CYS A 62 3.40 8.46 0.51
N THR A 63 3.82 9.07 -0.59
CA THR A 63 3.00 9.24 -1.77
C THR A 63 3.82 9.00 -3.04
N GLY A 64 3.14 8.56 -4.10
CA GLY A 64 3.71 8.49 -5.44
C GLY A 64 3.96 9.87 -6.09
N LEU A 65 3.50 10.97 -5.49
CA LEU A 65 3.70 12.33 -6.03
C LEU A 65 5.18 12.77 -5.98
N PRO A 66 5.59 13.78 -6.76
CA PRO A 66 6.98 14.26 -6.84
C PRO A 66 7.61 14.63 -5.48
N GLU A 67 6.78 15.04 -4.51
CA GLU A 67 7.20 15.39 -3.15
C GLU A 67 7.62 14.18 -2.30
N LYS A 68 7.28 12.95 -2.71
CA LYS A 68 7.53 11.64 -2.04
C LYS A 68 6.84 11.46 -0.69
N CYS A 69 6.83 12.49 0.13
CA CYS A 69 6.21 12.54 1.42
C CYS A 69 5.26 13.73 1.47
N THR A 70 4.02 13.49 1.88
CA THR A 70 2.96 14.51 1.90
C THR A 70 2.28 14.52 3.26
N SER A 71 1.76 15.67 3.68
CA SER A 71 0.90 15.74 4.87
C SER A 71 -0.56 15.36 4.56
N ASN A 72 -0.91 15.24 3.27
CA ASN A 72 -2.26 14.91 2.84
C ASN A 72 -2.47 13.40 2.79
N GLU A 73 -3.23 12.88 3.76
CA GLU A 73 -3.56 11.45 3.83
C GLU A 73 -4.38 10.93 2.64
N ALA A 74 -5.13 11.81 1.96
CA ALA A 74 -5.97 11.41 0.83
C ALA A 74 -5.17 10.95 -0.40
N VAL A 75 -3.89 11.34 -0.50
CA VAL A 75 -2.99 10.94 -1.58
C VAL A 75 -1.86 10.04 -1.07
N ALA A 76 -2.01 9.51 0.15
CA ALA A 76 -1.07 8.57 0.74
C ALA A 76 -1.18 7.19 0.09
N SER A 77 -0.03 6.61 -0.22
CA SER A 77 0.10 5.23 -0.69
C SER A 77 0.01 4.23 0.47
N CYS A 78 -0.15 2.95 0.14
CA CYS A 78 -0.16 1.86 1.13
C CYS A 78 -1.28 1.96 2.19
N ASN A 79 -2.34 2.71 1.93
CA ASN A 79 -3.48 2.87 2.84
C ASN A 79 -4.50 1.72 2.77
N GLU A 80 -4.30 0.76 1.88
CA GLU A 80 -5.30 -0.28 1.55
C GLU A 80 -5.05 -1.62 2.25
N CYS A 81 -4.03 -1.71 3.11
CA CYS A 81 -3.83 -2.92 3.89
C CYS A 81 -4.89 -3.04 4.99
N ARG A 82 -5.38 -4.25 5.22
CA ARG A 82 -6.49 -4.56 6.15
C ARG A 82 -7.75 -3.73 5.89
N LYS A 83 -8.09 -3.47 4.62
CA LYS A 83 -9.30 -2.74 4.25
C LYS A 83 -10.16 -3.54 3.28
N CYS A 84 -11.43 -3.70 3.62
CA CYS A 84 -12.46 -4.22 2.72
C CYS A 84 -13.11 -3.03 1.99
N ASP A 85 -13.09 -3.05 0.66
CA ASP A 85 -13.67 -2.00 -0.18
C ASP A 85 -15.12 -2.29 -0.61
N GLY A 86 -15.62 -3.50 -0.32
CA GLY A 86 -16.94 -3.99 -0.71
C GLY A 86 -17.08 -4.35 -2.19
N ILE A 87 -16.00 -4.25 -2.97
CA ILE A 87 -15.92 -4.65 -4.37
C ILE A 87 -15.29 -6.04 -4.46
N ILE A 88 -14.19 -6.24 -3.72
CA ILE A 88 -13.45 -7.49 -3.68
C ILE A 88 -13.78 -8.23 -2.37
N PRO A 89 -14.07 -9.54 -2.41
CA PRO A 89 -14.54 -10.29 -1.24
C PRO A 89 -13.43 -10.63 -0.23
N PHE A 90 -12.26 -10.00 -0.34
CA PHE A 90 -11.12 -10.22 0.53
C PHE A 90 -10.32 -8.93 0.71
N ALA A 91 -9.54 -8.88 1.79
CA ALA A 91 -8.56 -7.84 2.05
C ALA A 91 -7.20 -8.48 2.33
N CYS A 92 -6.14 -7.88 1.81
CA CYS A 92 -4.78 -8.27 2.18
C CYS A 92 -4.53 -7.88 3.64
N THR A 93 -4.10 -8.82 4.47
CA THR A 93 -3.70 -8.54 5.87
C THR A 93 -2.19 -8.38 6.01
N SER A 94 -1.44 -8.96 5.10
CA SER A 94 0.01 -8.81 4.97
C SER A 94 0.45 -9.02 3.51
N PRO A 95 1.74 -8.88 3.17
CA PRO A 95 2.22 -9.12 1.81
C PRO A 95 1.93 -10.52 1.28
N THR A 96 1.75 -11.50 2.16
CA THR A 96 1.58 -12.91 1.81
C THR A 96 0.38 -13.54 2.51
N THR A 97 -0.50 -12.75 3.12
CA THR A 97 -1.72 -13.24 3.77
C THR A 97 -2.91 -12.35 3.44
N PHE A 98 -4.08 -12.96 3.36
CA PHE A 98 -5.35 -12.27 3.12
C PHE A 98 -6.41 -12.79 4.07
N ALA A 99 -7.48 -12.05 4.24
CA ALA A 99 -8.67 -12.48 4.98
C ALA A 99 -9.91 -12.12 4.18
N LEU A 100 -10.98 -12.90 4.37
CA LEU A 100 -12.25 -12.64 3.67
C LEU A 100 -12.96 -11.44 4.29
N CYS A 101 -13.64 -10.67 3.44
CA CYS A 101 -14.52 -9.59 3.85
C CYS A 101 -15.92 -10.16 4.11
N ASN A 102 -16.51 -9.82 5.26
CA ASN A 102 -17.87 -10.20 5.59
C ASN A 102 -18.90 -9.28 4.89
N ALA A 103 -20.19 -9.56 5.08
CA ALA A 103 -21.29 -8.80 4.46
C ALA A 103 -21.39 -7.33 4.94
N VAL A 104 -20.65 -6.93 5.97
CA VAL A 104 -20.59 -5.56 6.49
C VAL A 104 -19.25 -4.88 6.21
N ASN A 105 -18.45 -5.41 5.27
CA ASN A 105 -17.12 -4.90 4.90
C ASN A 105 -16.12 -4.87 6.07
N GLU A 106 -16.20 -5.85 6.96
CA GLU A 106 -15.19 -6.09 7.98
C GLU A 106 -14.37 -7.33 7.65
N ILE A 107 -13.12 -7.33 8.09
CA ILE A 107 -12.20 -8.45 7.93
C ILE A 107 -12.61 -9.58 8.87
N ALA A 108 -12.79 -10.77 8.31
CA ALA A 108 -12.95 -11.99 9.07
C ALA A 108 -11.71 -12.26 9.95
N SER A 109 -11.91 -12.84 11.13
CA SER A 109 -10.83 -13.17 12.05
C SER A 109 -9.85 -14.21 11.52
N THR A 110 -10.23 -14.97 10.49
CA THR A 110 -9.40 -16.00 9.88
C THR A 110 -8.57 -15.42 8.75
N GLU A 111 -7.26 -15.50 8.89
CA GLU A 111 -6.30 -15.15 7.85
C GLU A 111 -5.83 -16.41 7.11
N TYR A 112 -5.64 -16.29 5.79
CA TYR A 112 -5.21 -17.32 4.87
C TYR A 112 -3.86 -16.94 4.26
N PRO A 113 -2.86 -17.84 4.28
CA PRO A 113 -1.58 -17.59 3.63
C PRO A 113 -1.65 -17.82 2.12
N CYS A 114 -0.92 -17.00 1.37
CA CYS A 114 -0.58 -17.24 -0.02
C CYS A 114 0.49 -18.33 -0.16
N LEU A 115 0.58 -18.96 -1.34
CA LEU A 115 1.59 -19.98 -1.58
C LEU A 115 3.00 -19.36 -1.63
N THR A 116 4.02 -20.20 -1.45
CA THR A 116 5.42 -19.75 -1.55
C THR A 116 5.69 -19.11 -2.91
N GLY A 117 6.14 -17.84 -2.90
CA GLY A 117 6.41 -17.06 -4.11
C GLY A 117 5.20 -16.26 -4.62
N GLU A 118 4.07 -16.33 -3.92
CA GLU A 118 2.89 -15.49 -4.18
C GLU A 118 2.81 -14.32 -3.20
N VAL A 119 2.20 -13.25 -3.67
CA VAL A 119 1.93 -12.02 -2.92
C VAL A 119 0.45 -11.69 -2.96
N CYS A 120 -0.03 -11.03 -1.91
CA CYS A 120 -1.40 -10.58 -1.84
C CYS A 120 -1.61 -9.28 -2.62
N LEU A 121 -2.62 -9.28 -3.50
CA LEU A 121 -3.05 -8.09 -4.24
C LEU A 121 -4.53 -7.81 -4.04
N SER A 122 -4.84 -6.67 -3.41
CA SER A 122 -6.21 -6.19 -3.20
C SER A 122 -6.81 -5.52 -4.44
N GLN A 123 -6.10 -5.52 -5.57
CA GLN A 123 -6.50 -4.87 -6.83
C GLN A 123 -6.96 -5.89 -7.90
N ILE A 124 -6.78 -7.18 -7.63
CA ILE A 124 -7.11 -8.28 -8.56
C ILE A 124 -8.19 -9.15 -7.94
N GLY A 125 -9.10 -9.72 -8.74
CA GLY A 125 -10.11 -10.65 -8.25
C GLY A 125 -9.58 -11.98 -7.67
N ASN A 126 -8.26 -12.16 -7.61
CA ASN A 126 -7.59 -13.32 -7.02
C ASN A 126 -6.65 -12.82 -5.89
N PRO A 127 -6.82 -13.31 -4.64
CA PRO A 127 -6.07 -12.80 -3.49
C PRO A 127 -4.58 -13.01 -3.59
N CYS A 128 -4.15 -14.18 -4.06
CA CYS A 128 -2.74 -14.54 -4.13
C CYS A 128 -2.35 -14.69 -5.59
N VAL A 129 -1.37 -13.91 -6.01
CA VAL A 129 -0.77 -14.04 -7.34
C VAL A 129 0.70 -14.30 -7.20
N ALA A 130 1.27 -15.04 -8.15
CA ALA A 130 2.71 -15.15 -8.23
C ALA A 130 3.33 -13.73 -8.31
N SER A 131 4.54 -13.59 -7.78
CA SER A 131 5.36 -12.39 -7.93
C SER A 131 6.38 -12.51 -9.09
N PRO A 132 6.01 -12.92 -10.34
CA PRO A 132 6.97 -12.90 -11.43
C PRO A 132 7.15 -11.44 -11.85
N ASN A 133 8.39 -10.96 -11.83
CA ASN A 133 8.76 -9.62 -12.33
C ASN A 133 8.37 -8.43 -11.44
N GLY A 134 8.34 -8.61 -10.12
CA GLY A 134 8.21 -7.46 -9.21
C GLY A 134 6.77 -6.97 -9.05
N THR A 135 5.78 -7.85 -9.21
CA THR A 135 4.42 -7.57 -8.74
C THR A 135 4.47 -7.30 -7.24
N SER A 136 4.16 -6.07 -6.88
CA SER A 136 4.37 -5.58 -5.53
C SER A 136 3.12 -5.81 -4.69
N ALA A 137 3.29 -6.44 -3.53
CA ALA A 137 2.16 -6.71 -2.65
C ALA A 137 1.39 -5.44 -2.28
N SER A 138 0.06 -5.51 -2.21
CA SER A 138 -0.80 -4.38 -1.81
C SER A 138 -0.59 -3.99 -0.35
N CYS A 139 -0.12 -4.95 0.46
CA CYS A 139 0.34 -4.70 1.81
C CYS A 139 1.86 -4.55 1.87
N SER A 140 2.28 -3.68 2.77
CA SER A 140 3.66 -3.45 3.12
C SER A 140 4.32 -4.66 3.79
N TYR A 141 5.54 -5.01 3.38
CA TYR A 141 6.41 -5.95 4.13
C TYR A 141 6.87 -5.39 5.47
N TYR A 142 6.82 -4.07 5.64
CA TYR A 142 7.30 -3.34 6.80
C TYR A 142 6.18 -2.91 7.76
N ALA A 143 4.91 -2.95 7.35
CA ALA A 143 3.77 -2.69 8.24
C ALA A 143 3.63 -3.78 9.30
N LEU A 144 4.05 -5.01 9.00
CA LEU A 144 4.21 -6.08 9.99
C LEU A 144 5.25 -5.73 11.07
N ILE A 145 6.27 -4.96 10.72
CA ILE A 145 7.31 -4.53 11.65
C ILE A 145 6.79 -3.37 12.49
N ASP A 146 6.07 -2.41 11.90
CA ASP A 146 5.44 -1.31 12.63
C ASP A 146 4.41 -1.84 13.65
N ASP A 147 3.56 -2.79 13.25
CA ASP A 147 2.57 -3.43 14.15
C ASP A 147 3.26 -4.27 15.25
N LEU A 148 4.31 -5.04 14.92
CA LEU A 148 5.12 -5.77 15.90
C LEU A 148 5.83 -4.81 16.87
N CYS A 149 6.39 -3.70 16.39
CA CYS A 149 7.03 -2.70 17.22
C CYS A 149 6.02 -1.92 18.09
N ILE A 150 4.84 -1.62 17.57
CA ILE A 150 3.72 -1.04 18.33
C ILE A 150 3.27 -2.04 19.42
N GLN A 151 3.16 -3.32 19.09
CA GLN A 151 2.83 -4.38 20.05
C GLN A 151 3.93 -4.56 21.11
N LYS A 152 5.22 -4.56 20.74
CA LYS A 152 6.32 -4.67 21.71
C LYS A 152 6.56 -3.37 22.52
N SER A 153 6.17 -2.21 22.00
CA SER A 153 6.21 -0.94 22.75
C SER A 153 5.06 -0.82 23.75
N SER A 154 3.85 -1.30 23.41
CA SER A 154 2.72 -1.35 24.35
C SER A 154 2.96 -2.29 25.53
N THR A 155 3.84 -3.29 25.37
CA THR A 155 4.32 -4.17 26.46
C THR A 155 5.52 -3.58 27.22
N GLY A 156 5.96 -2.35 26.88
CA GLY A 156 7.01 -1.60 27.59
C GLY A 156 8.44 -2.06 27.28
N ARG A 157 8.64 -2.96 26.31
CA ARG A 157 9.97 -3.53 26.00
C ARG A 157 10.81 -2.67 25.08
N PHE A 158 10.19 -1.80 24.27
CA PHE A 158 10.87 -0.84 23.40
C PHE A 158 10.19 0.53 23.50
N PRO A 159 10.91 1.60 23.88
CA PRO A 159 10.31 2.92 24.12
C PRO A 159 9.83 3.64 22.85
N TYR A 160 10.19 3.16 21.65
CA TYR A 160 9.80 3.78 20.39
C TYR A 160 9.36 2.73 19.35
N PRO A 161 8.23 2.94 18.64
CA PRO A 161 7.72 2.01 17.62
C PRO A 161 8.61 1.92 16.36
N ASN A 162 9.58 2.83 16.21
CA ASN A 162 10.44 2.89 15.03
C ASN A 162 11.85 2.32 15.29
N ASP A 163 12.06 1.66 16.43
CA ASP A 163 13.38 1.19 16.84
C ASP A 163 13.74 -0.12 16.11
N LEU A 164 14.78 -0.08 15.29
CA LEU A 164 15.38 -1.25 14.62
C LEU A 164 15.82 -2.34 15.63
N SER A 165 15.97 -2.00 16.91
CA SER A 165 16.24 -2.95 18.00
C SER A 165 15.14 -3.99 18.19
N CYS A 166 13.91 -3.72 17.72
CA CYS A 166 12.78 -4.64 17.82
C CYS A 166 12.89 -5.84 16.85
N LEU A 167 13.76 -5.72 15.84
CA LEU A 167 14.01 -6.73 14.79
C LEU A 167 15.06 -7.79 15.18
N LYS A 168 15.68 -7.68 16.36
CA LYS A 168 16.62 -8.67 16.90
C LYS A 168 15.95 -9.64 17.88
#